data_AF-A0A2V9ZKM6-F1
#
_entry.id   AF-A0A2V9ZKM6-F1
#
_cell.length_a   1.000
_cell.length_b   1.000
_cell.length_c   1.000
_cell.angle_alpha   90.00
_cell.angle_beta   90.00
_cell.angle_gamma   90.00
#
_symmetry.space_group_name_H-M   'P 1'
#
loop_
_entity.id
_entity.type
_entity.pdbx_description
1 polymer ?
#
loop_
_entity_poly.entity_id
_entity_poly.type
_entity_poly.pdbx_seq_one_letter_code
_entity_poly.pdbx_strand_id
1 'polypeptide(L)'
;MTIDEELTLLDSNLRRLKIEYEIFFNNPTKRPPTDIEWKVLNLLRKFSDGGKMSFSQRYRYNEIAQRYAIYSDLWRKKSRIREEGYRRPQDALLSVQGVRLEGENPAETHPVYGIGHAAAPAPAREEVPFAVQCSDASAEKEKIETLFHALSDAKKQAGEAVSGNLDSFAAFVKKKTEQIRKQYGCHSVEYTVEKQDGHVRLKAKAKV
;
A
#
# COMPACT_ATOMS: atom_id res chain seq x y z
N MET A 1 24.06 26.60 30.67
CA MET A 1 22.85 25.84 30.34
C MET A 1 22.60 24.85 31.45
N THR A 2 21.36 24.76 31.90
CA THR A 2 20.96 23.74 32.87
C THR A 2 20.81 22.38 32.18
N ILE A 3 20.90 21.27 32.92
CA ILE A 3 20.69 19.92 32.37
C ILE A 3 19.30 19.81 31.72
N ASP A 4 18.31 20.50 32.27
CA ASP A 4 16.94 20.46 31.77
C ASP A 4 16.77 21.17 30.42
N GLU A 5 17.45 22.31 30.25
CA GLU A 5 17.54 23.02 28.96
C GLU A 5 18.20 22.15 27.89
N GLU A 6 19.30 21.49 28.23
CA GLU A 6 20.02 20.63 27.30
C GLU A 6 19.23 19.36 26.94
N LEU A 7 18.46 18.79 27.87
CA LEU A 7 17.52 17.69 27.59
C LEU A 7 16.38 18.14 26.68
N THR A 8 15.88 19.36 26.86
CA THR A 8 14.84 19.94 26.01
C THR A 8 15.38 20.23 24.60
N LEU A 9 16.64 20.66 24.51
CA LEU A 9 17.35 20.80 23.24
C LEU A 9 17.55 19.45 22.54
N LEU A 10 17.91 18.40 23.28
CA LEU A 10 18.02 17.04 22.75
C LEU A 10 16.67 16.54 22.19
N ASP A 11 15.56 16.74 22.92
CA ASP A 11 14.21 16.39 22.44
C ASP A 11 13.86 17.12 21.13
N SER A 12 14.12 18.43 21.09
CA SER A 12 13.87 19.28 19.92
C SER A 12 14.69 18.84 18.71
N ASN A 13 15.98 18.54 18.92
CA ASN A 13 16.86 18.03 17.88
C ASN A 13 16.42 16.65 17.39
N LEU A 14 15.94 15.77 18.27
CA LEU A 14 15.43 14.46 17.89
C LEU A 14 14.15 14.57 17.04
N ARG A 15 13.22 15.46 17.41
CA ARG A 15 12.02 15.73 16.59
C ARG A 15 12.40 16.26 15.21
N ARG A 16 13.36 17.19 15.15
CA ARG A 16 13.87 17.72 13.89
C ARG A 16 14.52 16.64 13.05
N LEU A 17 15.34 15.78 13.66
CA LEU A 17 15.98 14.65 12.99
C LEU A 17 14.95 13.73 12.33
N LYS A 18 13.86 13.41 13.05
CA LYS A 18 12.75 12.63 12.49
C LYS A 18 12.13 13.29 11.26
N ILE A 19 11.81 14.58 11.33
CA ILE A 19 11.19 15.30 10.21
C ILE A 19 12.12 15.31 8.99
N GLU A 20 13.41 15.58 9.19
CA GLU A 20 14.39 15.63 8.10
C GLU A 20 14.59 14.25 7.45
N TYR A 21 14.58 13.18 8.25
CA TYR A 21 14.60 11.81 7.70
C TYR A 21 13.33 11.47 6.93
N GLU A 22 12.15 11.85 7.42
CA GLU A 22 10.89 11.66 6.67
C GLU A 22 10.93 12.43 5.35
N ILE A 23 11.42 13.67 5.35
CA ILE A 23 11.64 14.48 4.14
C ILE A 23 12.64 13.81 3.19
N PHE A 24 13.72 13.21 3.71
CA PHE A 24 14.70 12.47 2.95
C PHE A 24 14.13 11.19 2.32
N PHE A 25 13.30 10.44 3.04
CA PHE A 25 12.66 9.23 2.50
C PHE A 25 11.53 9.56 1.52
N ASN A 26 10.89 10.72 1.67
CA ASN A 26 9.88 11.20 0.73
C ASN A 26 10.50 11.85 -0.52
N ASN A 27 11.74 12.35 -0.44
CA ASN A 27 12.43 13.00 -1.54
C ASN A 27 13.76 12.30 -1.89
N PRO A 28 13.84 11.57 -3.01
CA PRO A 28 15.01 10.78 -3.38
C PRO A 28 16.27 11.63 -3.67
N THR A 29 16.12 12.92 -3.94
CA THR A 29 17.24 13.82 -4.28
C THR A 29 17.91 14.45 -3.06
N LYS A 30 17.28 14.41 -1.88
CA LYS A 30 17.85 15.01 -0.67
C LYS A 30 18.95 14.14 -0.09
N ARG A 31 19.96 14.78 0.49
CA ARG A 31 21.05 14.13 1.25
C ARG A 31 20.55 13.71 2.63
N PRO A 32 21.10 12.63 3.22
CA PRO A 32 20.76 12.23 4.58
C PRO A 32 21.14 13.34 5.58
N PRO A 33 20.34 13.57 6.63
CA PRO A 33 20.56 14.64 7.60
C PRO A 33 21.65 14.28 8.63
N THR A 34 22.89 14.09 8.17
CA THR A 34 24.04 13.69 8.98
C THR A 34 24.41 14.72 10.05
N ASP A 35 24.21 16.01 9.77
CA ASP A 35 24.58 17.08 10.71
C ASP A 35 23.73 17.06 11.99
N ILE A 36 22.43 16.81 11.83
CA ILE A 36 21.49 16.77 12.96
C ILE A 36 21.64 15.43 13.70
N GLU A 37 21.89 14.34 12.98
CA GLU A 37 22.20 13.04 13.58
C GLU A 37 23.43 13.14 14.49
N TRP A 38 24.51 13.76 14.00
CA TRP A 38 25.72 13.96 14.79
C TRP A 38 25.45 14.79 16.06
N LYS A 39 24.65 15.86 15.96
CA LYS A 39 24.27 16.67 17.13
C LYS A 39 23.49 15.86 18.16
N VAL A 40 22.53 15.05 17.72
CA VAL A 40 21.74 14.17 18.61
C VAL A 40 22.64 13.13 19.27
N LEU A 41 23.49 12.45 18.50
CA LEU A 41 24.43 11.45 19.00
C LEU A 41 25.42 12.03 20.02
N ASN A 42 25.93 13.23 19.76
CA ASN A 42 26.87 13.88 20.66
C ASN A 42 26.21 14.25 21.99
N LEU A 43 24.98 14.79 21.95
CA LEU A 43 24.20 15.06 23.16
C LEU A 43 23.82 13.77 23.90
N LEU A 44 23.43 12.72 23.18
CA LEU A 44 23.10 11.42 23.77
C LEU A 44 24.31 10.81 24.49
N ARG A 45 25.48 10.85 23.85
CA ARG A 45 26.74 10.39 24.45
C ARG A 45 27.11 11.19 25.70
N LYS A 46 26.99 12.53 25.64
CA LYS A 46 27.24 13.43 26.77
C LYS A 46 26.41 13.06 28.01
N PHE A 47 25.14 12.68 27.83
CA PHE A 47 24.27 12.27 28.94
C PHE A 47 24.43 10.80 29.33
N SER A 48 24.94 9.95 28.44
CA SER A 48 25.26 8.55 28.72
C SER A 48 26.46 8.38 29.64
N ASP A 49 27.44 9.28 29.60
CA ASP A 49 28.71 9.20 30.38
C ASP A 49 28.56 9.47 31.90
N GLY A 50 27.36 9.28 32.45
CA GLY A 50 27.19 9.20 33.91
C GLY A 50 27.18 10.55 34.63
N GLY A 51 26.69 11.61 33.98
CA GLY A 51 26.43 12.89 34.64
C GLY A 51 25.51 12.71 35.87
N LYS A 52 25.74 13.48 36.95
CA LYS A 52 24.86 13.51 38.13
C LYS A 52 23.48 14.10 37.76
N MET A 53 22.65 13.29 37.12
CA MET A 53 21.28 13.61 36.76
C MET A 53 20.33 13.15 37.85
N SER A 54 19.33 13.98 38.14
CA SER A 54 18.19 13.64 39.00
C SER A 54 17.39 12.47 38.41
N PHE A 55 16.65 11.73 39.24
CA PHE A 55 15.79 10.62 38.80
C PHE A 55 14.84 11.03 37.67
N SER A 56 14.18 12.18 37.79
CA SER A 56 13.28 12.71 36.76
C SER A 56 14.00 13.01 35.44
N GLN A 57 15.23 13.54 35.52
CA GLN A 57 16.05 13.84 34.34
C GLN A 57 16.53 12.55 33.65
N ARG A 58 16.89 11.53 34.43
CA ARG A 58 17.25 10.20 33.90
C ARG A 58 16.06 9.54 33.21
N TYR A 59 14.87 9.65 33.77
CA TYR A 59 13.65 9.13 33.14
C TYR A 59 13.41 9.79 31.78
N ARG A 60 13.43 11.14 31.73
CA ARG A 60 13.32 11.89 30.47
C ARG A 60 14.39 11.50 29.46
N TYR A 61 15.65 11.39 29.89
CA TYR A 61 16.74 10.94 29.03
C TYR A 61 16.50 9.53 28.48
N ASN A 62 16.11 8.57 29.33
CA ASN A 62 15.84 7.19 28.90
C ASN A 62 14.70 7.14 27.88
N GLU A 63 13.63 7.92 28.08
CA GLU A 63 12.54 8.03 27.11
C GLU A 63 13.06 8.53 25.75
N ILE A 64 13.86 9.60 25.75
CA ILE A 64 14.44 10.16 24.53
C ILE A 64 15.38 9.15 23.84
N ALA A 65 16.22 8.46 24.62
CA ALA A 65 17.16 7.45 24.11
C ALA A 65 16.41 6.26 23.48
N GLN A 66 15.34 5.78 24.11
CA GLN A 66 14.50 4.71 23.57
C GLN A 66 13.83 5.12 22.25
N ARG A 67 13.26 6.33 22.17
CA ARG A 67 12.69 6.85 20.93
C ARG A 67 13.74 6.96 19.82
N TYR A 68 14.95 7.43 20.15
CA TYR A 68 16.04 7.47 19.19
C TYR A 68 16.41 6.08 18.67
N ALA A 69 16.51 5.08 19.55
CA ALA A 69 16.79 3.70 19.15
C ALA A 69 15.75 3.19 18.13
N ILE A 70 14.46 3.35 18.44
CA ILE A 70 13.36 2.96 17.55
C ILE A 70 13.44 3.67 16.19
N TYR A 71 13.68 4.98 16.20
CA TYR A 71 13.79 5.76 14.98
C TYR A 71 15.01 5.36 14.15
N SER A 72 16.17 5.16 14.78
CA SER A 72 17.40 4.74 14.10
C SER A 72 17.25 3.38 13.42
N ASP A 73 16.57 2.42 14.04
CA ASP A 73 16.26 1.12 13.43
C ASP A 73 15.31 1.26 12.24
N LEU A 74 14.29 2.12 12.37
CA LEU A 74 13.35 2.40 11.29
C LEU A 74 14.04 3.05 10.10
N TRP A 75 14.90 4.05 10.32
CA TRP A 75 15.66 4.70 9.25
C TRP A 75 16.65 3.74 8.59
N ARG A 76 17.29 2.84 9.34
CA ARG A 76 18.14 1.78 8.78
C ARG A 76 17.34 0.85 7.87
N LYS A 77 16.14 0.41 8.30
CA LYS A 77 15.25 -0.42 7.47
C LYS A 77 14.81 0.32 6.20
N LYS A 78 14.35 1.57 6.33
CA LYS A 78 13.96 2.40 5.18
C LYS A 78 15.14 2.62 4.21
N SER A 79 16.36 2.79 4.72
CA SER A 79 17.56 2.95 3.88
C SER A 79 17.89 1.66 3.12
N ARG A 80 17.80 0.50 3.77
CA ARG A 80 17.96 -0.81 3.08
C ARG A 80 16.92 -1.02 2.00
N ILE A 81 15.65 -0.70 2.27
CA ILE A 81 14.57 -0.78 1.27
C ILE A 81 14.84 0.15 0.09
N ARG A 82 15.41 1.34 0.35
CA ARG A 82 15.82 2.28 -0.70
C ARG A 82 16.94 1.73 -1.59
N GLU A 83 17.91 1.04 -1.02
CA GLU A 83 19.08 0.50 -1.74
C GLU A 83 18.76 -0.83 -2.46
N GLU A 84 18.01 -1.73 -1.82
CA GLU A 84 17.79 -3.10 -2.28
C GLU A 84 16.39 -3.34 -2.86
N GLY A 85 15.46 -2.40 -2.68
CA GLY A 85 14.05 -2.57 -3.03
C GLY A 85 13.22 -3.28 -1.95
N TYR A 86 11.91 -3.44 -2.20
CA TYR A 86 11.02 -4.19 -1.31
C TYR A 86 11.29 -5.70 -1.44
N ARG A 87 12.00 -6.29 -0.47
CA ARG A 87 12.31 -7.73 -0.44
C ARG A 87 11.22 -8.57 0.21
N ARG A 88 10.48 -8.03 1.17
CA ARG A 88 9.39 -8.72 1.88
C ARG A 88 8.09 -7.93 1.81
N PRO A 89 6.92 -8.58 1.81
CA PRO A 89 5.63 -7.87 1.81
C PRO A 89 5.47 -6.88 2.97
N GLN A 90 6.02 -7.20 4.14
CA GLN A 90 6.04 -6.32 5.31
C GLN A 90 6.85 -5.03 5.11
N ASP A 91 7.80 -5.02 4.17
CA ASP A 91 8.63 -3.85 3.89
C ASP A 91 7.83 -2.77 3.12
N ALA A 92 6.78 -3.18 2.38
CA ALA A 92 5.87 -2.28 1.68
C ALA A 92 5.12 -1.33 2.65
N LEU A 93 4.91 -1.76 3.90
CA LEU A 93 4.30 -0.94 4.96
C LEU A 93 5.15 0.28 5.34
N LEU A 94 6.46 0.26 5.06
CA LEU A 94 7.36 1.38 5.35
C LEU A 94 7.33 2.47 4.27
N SER A 95 6.61 2.23 3.16
CA SER A 95 6.23 3.20 2.12
C SER A 95 7.35 4.18 1.74
N VAL A 96 8.52 3.65 1.38
CA VAL A 96 9.65 4.45 0.90
C VAL A 96 9.39 4.89 -0.54
N GLN A 97 9.31 6.20 -0.76
CA GLN A 97 9.01 6.79 -2.06
C GLN A 97 10.24 6.76 -2.98
N GLY A 98 10.05 6.44 -4.26
CA GLY A 98 11.14 6.32 -5.24
C GLY A 98 11.68 4.89 -5.41
N VAL A 99 11.35 3.98 -4.50
CA VAL A 99 11.42 2.53 -4.75
C VAL A 99 10.15 2.14 -5.50
N ARG A 100 10.02 2.58 -6.75
CA ARG A 100 9.01 2.00 -7.63
C ARG A 100 9.53 0.64 -8.06
N LEU A 101 8.75 -0.39 -7.75
CA LEU A 101 8.73 -1.63 -8.51
C LEU A 101 8.42 -1.25 -9.96
N GLU A 102 9.45 -1.09 -10.79
CA GLU A 102 9.27 -1.46 -12.19
C GLU A 102 9.09 -2.98 -12.19
N GLY A 103 7.83 -3.43 -12.25
CA GLY A 103 7.54 -4.76 -12.79
C GLY A 103 6.80 -5.78 -11.93
N GLU A 104 6.53 -5.58 -10.63
CA GLU A 104 5.83 -6.62 -9.86
C GLU A 104 4.66 -6.08 -9.05
N ASN A 105 3.48 -6.26 -9.63
CA ASN A 105 2.30 -6.72 -8.92
C ASN A 105 2.74 -7.70 -7.80
N PRO A 106 2.46 -7.46 -6.51
CA PRO A 106 2.51 -8.52 -5.51
C PRO A 106 1.24 -9.40 -5.66
N ALA A 107 1.02 -9.93 -6.86
CA ALA A 107 -0.09 -10.82 -7.21
C ALA A 107 0.38 -12.17 -7.76
N GLU A 108 1.66 -12.52 -7.62
CA GLU A 108 2.12 -13.90 -7.84
C GLU A 108 2.53 -14.51 -6.51
N THR A 109 1.50 -14.85 -5.73
CA THR A 109 1.65 -15.85 -4.68
C THR A 109 1.87 -17.18 -5.40
N HIS A 110 3.12 -17.58 -5.64
CA HIS A 110 3.42 -18.98 -5.89
C HIS A 110 3.06 -19.75 -4.62
N PRO A 111 2.02 -20.61 -4.61
CA PRO A 111 1.85 -21.52 -3.49
C PRO A 111 3.01 -22.50 -3.56
N VAL A 112 4.01 -22.30 -2.70
CA VAL A 112 4.99 -23.34 -2.40
C VAL A 112 4.20 -24.50 -1.78
N TYR A 113 3.99 -25.54 -2.58
CA TYR A 113 3.31 -26.74 -2.16
C TYR A 113 4.22 -27.49 -1.18
N GLY A 114 3.71 -27.72 0.03
CA GLY A 114 4.32 -28.62 1.00
C GLY A 114 5.06 -27.91 2.12
N ILE A 115 4.34 -27.69 3.23
CA ILE A 115 4.61 -28.28 4.55
C ILE A 115 3.56 -27.69 5.49
N GLY A 116 2.68 -28.56 5.96
CA GLY A 116 1.54 -28.19 6.77
C GLY A 116 1.96 -27.68 8.14
N HIS A 117 1.43 -26.53 8.53
CA HIS A 117 1.09 -26.29 9.93
C HIS A 117 -0.27 -25.61 10.00
N ALA A 118 -1.16 -26.27 10.74
CA ALA A 118 -2.53 -25.90 11.01
C ALA A 118 -2.63 -24.46 11.53
N ALA A 119 -3.49 -23.66 10.90
CA ALA A 119 -3.85 -22.33 11.38
C ALA A 119 -5.37 -22.20 11.42
N ALA A 120 -5.84 -21.77 12.59
CA ALA A 120 -7.20 -21.48 13.02
C ALA A 120 -7.93 -20.45 12.11
N PRO A 121 -9.27 -20.38 12.14
CA PRO A 121 -10.05 -19.66 11.15
C PRO A 121 -10.06 -18.15 11.42
N ALA A 122 -9.67 -17.36 10.41
CA ALA A 122 -9.81 -15.90 10.37
C ALA A 122 -10.97 -15.50 9.44
N PRO A 123 -11.65 -14.36 9.68
CA PRO A 123 -13.02 -14.10 9.26
C PRO A 123 -13.16 -13.76 7.76
N ALA A 124 -14.38 -13.97 7.27
CA ALA A 124 -14.82 -13.84 5.88
C ALA A 124 -14.31 -12.55 5.19
N ARG A 125 -13.61 -12.77 4.05
CA ARG A 125 -13.35 -11.73 3.04
C ARG A 125 -14.67 -11.35 2.39
N GLU A 126 -15.08 -10.09 2.55
CA GLU A 126 -16.09 -9.49 1.68
C GLU A 126 -15.55 -9.47 0.25
N GLU A 127 -16.26 -10.11 -0.68
CA GLU A 127 -15.96 -10.14 -2.11
C GLU A 127 -16.05 -8.72 -2.66
N VAL A 128 -14.91 -8.04 -2.84
CA VAL A 128 -14.89 -6.74 -3.52
C VAL A 128 -15.30 -6.96 -4.99
N PRO A 129 -16.40 -6.35 -5.48
CA PRO A 129 -16.87 -6.61 -6.83
C PRO A 129 -15.93 -5.97 -7.87
N PHE A 130 -15.61 -6.75 -8.91
CA PHE A 130 -14.80 -6.29 -10.04
C PHE A 130 -15.63 -5.35 -10.91
N ALA A 131 -15.22 -4.07 -10.99
CA ALA A 131 -15.88 -3.04 -11.79
C ALA A 131 -14.94 -2.52 -12.88
N VAL A 132 -15.42 -2.49 -14.12
CA VAL A 132 -14.71 -1.96 -15.29
C VAL A 132 -15.53 -0.83 -15.90
N GLN A 133 -14.89 0.32 -16.08
CA GLN A 133 -15.49 1.45 -16.77
C GLN A 133 -15.23 1.34 -18.27
N CYS A 134 -16.31 1.24 -19.05
CA CYS A 134 -16.27 1.24 -20.50
C CYS A 134 -16.79 2.58 -21.05
N SER A 135 -15.95 3.26 -21.84
CA SER A 135 -16.25 4.57 -22.43
C SER A 135 -16.55 4.45 -23.92
N ASP A 136 -15.83 3.58 -24.61
CA ASP A 136 -15.97 3.40 -26.05
C ASP A 136 -15.85 1.92 -26.43
N ALA A 137 -17.00 1.32 -26.78
CA ALA A 137 -17.12 -0.13 -26.93
C ALA A 137 -16.36 -0.69 -28.15
N SER A 138 -15.80 0.18 -29.01
CA SER A 138 -14.96 -0.23 -30.14
C SER A 138 -13.45 -0.05 -29.91
N ALA A 139 -13.04 0.86 -29.02
CA ALA A 139 -11.63 1.11 -28.70
C ALA A 139 -11.11 0.24 -27.54
N GLU A 140 -12.01 -0.31 -26.72
CA GLU A 140 -11.66 -0.95 -25.44
C GLU A 140 -11.86 -2.48 -25.48
N LYS A 141 -11.40 -3.15 -26.56
CA LYS A 141 -11.46 -4.62 -26.68
C LYS A 141 -10.77 -5.31 -25.50
N GLU A 142 -9.61 -4.82 -25.09
CA GLU A 142 -8.84 -5.36 -23.95
C GLU A 142 -9.61 -5.29 -22.63
N LYS A 143 -10.40 -4.23 -22.41
CA LYS A 143 -11.25 -4.11 -21.21
C LYS A 143 -12.42 -5.09 -21.24
N ILE A 144 -12.98 -5.33 -22.43
CA ILE A 144 -14.04 -6.33 -22.64
C ILE A 144 -13.49 -7.74 -22.42
N GLU A 145 -12.28 -8.03 -22.89
CA GLU A 145 -11.57 -9.30 -22.65
C GLU A 145 -11.33 -9.52 -21.16
N THR A 146 -10.83 -8.50 -20.45
CA THR A 146 -10.60 -8.57 -19.01
C THR A 146 -11.90 -8.81 -18.24
N LEU A 147 -12.99 -8.12 -18.62
CA LEU A 147 -14.29 -8.30 -18.00
C LEU A 147 -14.93 -9.66 -18.32
N PHE A 148 -14.72 -10.18 -19.53
CA PHE A 148 -15.13 -11.53 -19.90
C PHE A 148 -14.37 -12.60 -19.11
N HIS A 149 -13.06 -12.41 -18.91
CA HIS A 149 -12.24 -13.27 -18.06
C HIS A 149 -12.73 -13.26 -16.62
N ALA A 150 -12.91 -12.07 -16.03
CA ALA A 150 -13.43 -11.92 -14.67
C ALA A 150 -14.82 -12.54 -14.48
N LEU A 151 -15.71 -12.40 -15.47
CA LEU A 151 -17.04 -13.02 -15.44
C LEU A 151 -16.98 -14.54 -15.60
N SER A 152 -16.07 -15.06 -16.45
CA SER A 152 -15.86 -16.49 -16.66
C SER A 152 -15.25 -17.16 -15.43
N ASP A 153 -14.29 -16.49 -14.78
CA ASP A 153 -13.69 -16.95 -13.53
C ASP A 153 -14.70 -16.94 -12.39
N ALA A 154 -15.51 -15.87 -12.28
CA ALA A 154 -16.60 -15.82 -11.31
C ALA A 154 -17.64 -16.93 -11.55
N LYS A 155 -17.99 -17.22 -12.81
CA LYS A 155 -18.94 -18.30 -13.17
C LYS A 155 -18.37 -19.68 -12.88
N LYS A 156 -17.08 -19.90 -13.15
CA LYS A 156 -16.37 -21.14 -12.84
C LYS A 156 -16.31 -21.39 -11.32
N GLN A 157 -16.10 -20.33 -10.53
CA GLN A 157 -16.14 -20.40 -9.06
C GLN A 157 -17.56 -20.62 -8.51
N ALA A 158 -18.60 -20.19 -9.24
CA ALA A 158 -20.00 -20.39 -8.89
C ALA A 158 -20.58 -21.75 -9.37
N GLY A 159 -19.81 -22.52 -10.16
CA GLY A 159 -20.24 -23.83 -10.69
C GLY A 159 -21.22 -23.75 -11.86
N GLU A 160 -21.37 -22.60 -12.50
CA GLU A 160 -22.20 -22.44 -13.71
C GLU A 160 -21.43 -22.78 -14.99
N ALA A 161 -22.12 -23.30 -15.99
CA ALA A 161 -21.55 -23.53 -17.31
C ALA A 161 -21.14 -22.19 -17.95
N VAL A 162 -19.84 -22.01 -18.16
CA VAL A 162 -19.29 -20.89 -18.92
C VAL A 162 -19.61 -21.12 -20.39
N SER A 163 -20.76 -20.63 -20.84
CA SER A 163 -21.15 -20.64 -22.25
C SER A 163 -21.16 -19.22 -22.82
N GLY A 164 -20.15 -18.91 -23.61
CA GLY A 164 -20.06 -17.65 -24.35
C GLY A 164 -18.75 -17.53 -25.09
N ASN A 165 -18.79 -17.07 -26.34
CA ASN A 165 -17.59 -16.68 -27.09
C ASN A 165 -17.32 -15.18 -26.87
N LEU A 166 -16.06 -14.77 -26.84
CA LEU A 166 -15.62 -13.39 -26.63
C LEU A 166 -16.29 -12.44 -27.62
N ASP A 167 -16.43 -12.86 -28.88
CA ASP A 167 -17.09 -12.08 -29.94
C ASP A 167 -18.56 -11.78 -29.62
N SER A 168 -19.29 -12.76 -29.08
CA SER A 168 -20.71 -12.60 -28.70
C SER A 168 -20.86 -11.67 -27.50
N PHE A 169 -19.89 -11.72 -26.57
CA PHE A 169 -19.85 -10.86 -25.40
C PHE A 169 -19.52 -9.41 -25.78
N ALA A 170 -18.57 -9.20 -26.69
CA ALA A 170 -18.23 -7.88 -27.21
C ALA A 170 -19.42 -7.24 -27.94
N ALA A 171 -20.17 -8.01 -28.74
CA ALA A 171 -21.39 -7.53 -29.38
C ALA A 171 -22.49 -7.19 -28.34
N PHE A 172 -22.61 -7.97 -27.27
CA PHE A 172 -23.57 -7.73 -26.19
C PHE A 172 -23.25 -6.45 -25.41
N VAL A 173 -21.99 -6.26 -25.02
CA VAL A 173 -21.53 -5.05 -24.32
C VAL A 173 -21.77 -3.83 -25.19
N LYS A 174 -21.37 -3.85 -26.48
CA LYS A 174 -21.65 -2.77 -27.45
C LYS A 174 -23.13 -2.38 -27.50
N LYS A 175 -24.02 -3.36 -27.70
CA LYS A 175 -25.47 -3.12 -27.78
C LYS A 175 -26.03 -2.55 -26.47
N LYS A 176 -25.54 -3.02 -25.32
CA LYS A 176 -25.94 -2.52 -24.00
C LYS A 176 -25.41 -1.11 -23.72
N THR A 177 -24.17 -0.81 -24.10
CA THR A 177 -23.57 0.53 -23.96
C THR A 177 -24.35 1.54 -24.80
N GLU A 178 -24.69 1.22 -26.06
CA GLU A 178 -25.51 2.09 -26.93
C GLU A 178 -26.93 2.30 -26.39
N GLN A 179 -27.56 1.24 -25.87
CA GLN A 179 -28.89 1.33 -25.28
C GLN A 179 -28.91 2.22 -24.03
N ILE A 180 -27.94 2.06 -23.14
CA ILE A 180 -27.81 2.87 -21.92
C ILE A 180 -27.46 4.32 -22.27
N ARG A 181 -26.61 4.55 -23.27
CA ARG A 181 -26.29 5.89 -23.78
C ARG A 181 -27.52 6.60 -24.33
N LYS A 182 -28.38 5.92 -25.07
CA LYS A 182 -29.65 6.49 -25.57
C LYS A 182 -30.65 6.77 -24.45
N GLN A 183 -30.72 5.90 -23.44
CA GLN A 183 -31.71 5.98 -22.37
C GLN A 183 -31.33 6.99 -21.27
N TYR A 184 -30.04 7.12 -20.95
CA TYR A 184 -29.53 7.94 -19.84
C TYR A 184 -28.66 9.13 -20.30
N GLY A 185 -28.38 9.28 -21.60
CA GLY A 185 -27.64 10.43 -22.14
C GLY A 185 -26.16 10.54 -21.70
N CYS A 186 -25.55 9.46 -21.23
CA CYS A 186 -24.21 9.46 -20.62
C CYS A 186 -23.09 9.09 -21.61
N HIS A 187 -21.87 9.58 -21.37
CA HIS A 187 -20.69 9.28 -22.19
C HIS A 187 -19.95 7.98 -21.79
N SER A 188 -20.18 7.45 -20.58
CA SER A 188 -19.51 6.23 -20.11
C SER A 188 -20.44 5.34 -19.28
N VAL A 189 -20.26 4.02 -19.38
CA VAL A 189 -21.04 3.01 -18.66
C VAL A 189 -20.07 2.17 -17.84
N GLU A 190 -20.32 2.08 -16.54
CA GLU A 190 -19.58 1.23 -15.61
C GLU A 190 -20.26 -0.14 -15.52
N TYR A 191 -19.49 -1.20 -15.75
CA TYR A 191 -19.94 -2.57 -15.66
C TYR A 191 -19.35 -3.23 -14.42
N THR A 192 -20.21 -3.72 -13.53
CA THR A 192 -19.84 -4.41 -12.29
C THR A 192 -20.28 -5.85 -12.36
N VAL A 193 -19.37 -6.79 -12.11
CA VAL A 193 -19.68 -8.22 -11.97
C VAL A 193 -19.99 -8.48 -10.51
N GLU A 194 -21.25 -8.80 -10.21
CA GLU A 194 -21.69 -9.16 -8.86
C GLU A 194 -22.18 -10.61 -8.83
N LYS A 195 -21.83 -11.30 -7.74
CA LYS A 195 -22.33 -12.65 -7.45
C LYS A 195 -23.58 -12.49 -6.58
N GLN A 196 -24.74 -12.75 -7.18
CA GLN A 196 -26.03 -12.61 -6.50
C GLN A 196 -26.74 -13.97 -6.51
N ASP A 197 -27.03 -14.52 -5.34
CA ASP A 197 -27.75 -15.78 -5.15
C ASP A 197 -27.13 -16.97 -5.92
N GLY A 198 -25.80 -17.07 -5.89
CA GLY A 198 -25.06 -18.12 -6.60
C GLY A 198 -24.97 -17.94 -8.12
N HIS A 199 -25.59 -16.89 -8.68
CA HIS A 199 -25.56 -16.59 -10.10
C HIS A 199 -24.75 -15.32 -10.37
N VAL A 200 -23.87 -15.38 -11.37
CA VAL A 200 -23.05 -14.22 -11.76
C VAL A 200 -23.85 -13.30 -12.67
N ARG A 201 -24.10 -12.07 -12.21
CA ARG A 201 -24.80 -11.05 -13.00
C ARG A 201 -23.90 -9.86 -13.29
N LEU A 202 -23.98 -9.39 -14.53
CA LEU A 202 -23.35 -8.15 -14.97
C LEU A 202 -24.32 -7.00 -14.74
N LYS A 203 -24.04 -6.13 -13.77
CA LYS A 203 -24.76 -4.86 -13.59
C LYS A 203 -24.07 -3.77 -14.40
N ALA A 204 -24.86 -2.97 -15.12
CA ALA A 204 -24.36 -1.83 -15.87
C ALA A 204 -24.98 -0.56 -15.28
N LYS A 205 -24.14 0.38 -14.84
CA LYS A 205 -24.55 1.68 -14.30
C LYS A 205 -24.05 2.78 -15.22
N ALA A 206 -24.92 3.71 -15.57
CA ALA A 206 -24.53 4.89 -16.33
C ALA A 206 -23.73 5.82 -15.41
N LYS A 207 -22.55 6.25 -15.87
CA LYS A 207 -21.73 7.23 -15.16
C LYS A 207 -22.00 8.61 -15.77
N VAL A 208 -22.68 9.46 -15.00
CA VAL A 208 -23.01 10.85 -15.36
C VAL A 208 -21.77 11.71 -15.21
#